data_AF-A0A662JAS5-F1
#
_entry.id   AF-A0A662JAS5-F1
#
_cell.length_a   1.000
_cell.length_b   1.000
_cell.length_c   1.000
_cell.angle_alpha   90.00
_cell.angle_beta   90.00
_cell.angle_gamma   90.00
#
_symmetry.space_group_name_H-M   'P 1'
#
loop_
_entity.id
_entity.type
_entity.pdbx_description
1 polymer ?
#
loop_
_entity_poly.entity_id
_entity_poly.type
_entity_poly.pdbx_seq_one_letter_code
_entity_poly.pdbx_strand_id
1 'polypeptide(L)'
;MERPEATCRLRPSKDEELRRQGWTFRFTASGARLREMVEAYESMGFEVHLEPIKPEEVDEACRACIQAEPETIYAVYTRPRREGGLEEDLYE
;
A
#
# COMPACT_ATOMS: atom_id res chain seq x y z
N MET A 1 -14.38 -24.70 -2.69
CA MET A 1 -12.91 -24.62 -2.61
C MET A 1 -12.60 -23.16 -2.31
N GLU A 2 -12.52 -22.81 -1.03
CA GLU A 2 -12.13 -21.47 -0.63
C GLU A 2 -10.73 -21.23 -1.20
N ARG A 3 -10.62 -20.34 -2.18
CA ARG A 3 -9.32 -19.86 -2.63
C ARG A 3 -8.85 -18.99 -1.46
N PRO A 4 -7.86 -19.40 -0.65
CA PRO A 4 -7.30 -18.45 0.30
C PRO A 4 -6.84 -17.27 -0.55
N GLU A 5 -7.38 -16.09 -0.30
CA GLU A 5 -6.99 -14.89 -1.01
C GLU A 5 -5.48 -14.75 -0.80
N ALA A 6 -4.70 -15.14 -1.81
CA ALA A 6 -3.26 -15.00 -1.84
C ALA A 6 -2.94 -13.53 -2.09
N THR A 7 -3.44 -12.67 -1.21
CA THR A 7 -3.01 -11.30 -1.09
C THR A 7 -1.62 -11.36 -0.47
N CYS A 8 -0.66 -10.69 -1.11
CA CYS A 8 0.70 -10.59 -0.60
C CYS A 8 0.64 -10.06 0.85
N ARG A 9 1.05 -10.89 1.81
CA ARG A 9 1.04 -10.56 3.24
C ARG A 9 2.24 -9.70 3.66
N LEU A 10 2.94 -9.10 2.70
CA LEU A 10 4.07 -8.23 2.96
C LEU A 10 3.58 -6.91 3.57
N ARG A 11 3.35 -6.94 4.88
CA ARG A 11 2.80 -5.85 5.67
C ARG A 11 3.86 -5.35 6.66
N PRO A 12 3.96 -4.03 6.86
CA PRO A 12 4.82 -3.47 7.89
C PRO A 12 4.24 -3.78 9.27
N SER A 13 5.09 -3.72 10.28
CA SER A 13 4.73 -3.88 11.70
C SER A 13 3.63 -2.92 12.16
N LYS A 14 3.47 -1.75 11.51
CA LYS A 14 2.43 -0.75 11.80
C LYS A 14 1.11 -0.94 11.05
N ASP A 15 0.91 -2.03 10.32
CA ASP A 15 -0.31 -2.22 9.50
C ASP A 15 -1.60 -2.06 10.30
N GLU A 16 -1.69 -2.69 11.46
CA GLU A 16 -2.89 -2.62 12.30
C GLU A 16 -3.17 -1.20 12.81
N GLU A 17 -2.12 -0.47 13.19
CA GLU A 17 -2.23 0.90 13.67
C GLU A 17 -2.70 1.83 12.54
N LEU A 18 -2.09 1.75 11.36
CA LEU A 18 -2.47 2.55 10.20
C LEU A 18 -3.93 2.28 9.82
N ARG A 19 -4.36 1.01 9.82
CA ARG A 19 -5.75 0.64 9.54
C ARG A 19 -6.72 1.22 10.56
N ARG A 20 -6.36 1.24 11.84
CA ARG A 20 -7.17 1.89 12.90
C ARG A 20 -7.27 3.41 12.72
N GLN A 21 -6.28 4.05 12.11
CA GLN A 21 -6.32 5.47 11.74
C GLN A 21 -7.11 5.76 10.46
N GLY A 22 -7.72 4.74 9.84
CA GLY A 22 -8.52 4.86 8.62
C GLY A 22 -7.74 4.74 7.33
N TRP A 23 -6.48 4.29 7.38
CA TRP A 23 -5.69 4.01 6.19
C TRP A 23 -6.05 2.65 5.58
N THR A 24 -6.19 2.60 4.26
CA THR A 24 -6.45 1.36 3.52
C THR A 24 -5.18 0.95 2.78
N PHE A 25 -4.63 -0.21 3.10
CA PHE A 25 -3.51 -0.76 2.33
C PHE A 25 -3.95 -1.06 0.89
N ARG A 26 -3.06 -0.77 -0.06
CA ARG A 26 -3.28 -1.06 -1.48
C ARG A 26 -2.32 -2.15 -1.97
N PHE A 27 -1.02 -1.90 -1.91
CA PHE A 27 0.02 -2.82 -2.39
C PHE A 27 1.39 -2.42 -1.86
N THR A 28 2.41 -3.22 -2.18
CA THR A 28 3.82 -2.88 -1.95
C THR A 28 4.52 -2.55 -3.27
N ALA A 29 5.38 -1.53 -3.28
CA ALA A 29 6.15 -1.14 -4.46
C ALA A 29 7.46 -0.44 -4.09
N SER A 30 8.37 -0.35 -5.04
CA SER A 30 9.63 0.38 -4.99
C SER A 30 9.82 1.21 -6.27
N GLY A 31 10.82 2.09 -6.27
CA GLY A 31 11.31 2.75 -7.48
C GLY A 31 10.31 3.62 -8.23
N ALA A 32 10.42 3.61 -9.56
CA ALA A 32 9.58 4.43 -10.45
C ALA A 32 8.09 4.14 -10.27
N ARG A 33 7.72 2.84 -10.20
CA ARG A 33 6.34 2.41 -10.04
C ARG A 33 5.70 2.96 -8.76
N LEU A 34 6.47 3.05 -7.67
CA LEU A 34 5.97 3.65 -6.43
C LEU A 34 5.60 5.12 -6.64
N ARG A 35 6.47 5.89 -7.30
CA ARG A 35 6.26 7.32 -7.56
C ARG A 35 5.04 7.56 -8.45
N GLU A 36 4.98 6.84 -9.58
CA GLU A 36 3.86 6.93 -10.52
C GLU A 36 2.51 6.67 -9.86
N MET A 37 2.44 5.67 -8.96
CA MET A 37 1.21 5.35 -8.27
C MET A 37 0.85 6.36 -7.18
N VAL A 38 1.82 6.93 -6.46
CA VAL A 38 1.58 8.00 -5.48
C VAL A 38 0.96 9.19 -6.19
N GLU A 39 1.57 9.66 -7.27
CA GLU A 39 1.07 10.78 -8.07
C GLU A 39 -0.35 10.52 -8.60
N ALA A 40 -0.60 9.30 -9.07
CA ALA A 40 -1.94 8.90 -9.52
C ALA A 40 -2.99 8.96 -8.40
N TYR A 41 -2.70 8.42 -7.21
CA TYR A 41 -3.64 8.46 -6.08
C TYR A 41 -3.88 9.88 -5.57
N GLU A 42 -2.83 10.69 -5.46
CA GLU A 42 -2.95 12.09 -5.04
C GLU A 42 -3.79 12.89 -6.05
N SER A 43 -3.60 12.67 -7.36
CA SER A 43 -4.42 13.29 -8.41
C SER A 43 -5.89 12.86 -8.36
N MET A 44 -6.19 11.67 -7.85
CA MET A 44 -7.56 11.18 -7.66
C MET A 44 -8.20 11.66 -6.34
N GLY A 45 -7.51 12.52 -5.57
CA GLY A 45 -8.04 13.06 -4.32
C GLY A 45 -7.84 12.15 -3.11
N PHE A 46 -6.90 11.20 -3.17
CA PHE A 46 -6.50 10.42 -1.99
C PHE A 46 -5.32 11.05 -1.27
N GLU A 47 -5.29 10.90 0.05
CA GLU A 47 -4.08 11.01 0.83
C GLU A 47 -3.30 9.69 0.70
N VAL A 48 -1.97 9.76 0.55
CA VAL A 48 -1.10 8.59 0.44
C VAL A 48 -0.12 8.55 1.61
N HIS A 49 -0.04 7.41 2.30
CA HIS A 49 0.96 7.12 3.32
C HIS A 49 1.88 5.99 2.87
N LEU A 50 3.19 6.22 2.94
CA LEU A 50 4.21 5.24 2.57
C LEU A 50 4.90 4.73 3.84
N GLU A 51 4.75 3.45 4.15
CA GLU A 51 5.46 2.82 5.27
C GLU A 51 6.56 1.89 4.73
N PRO A 52 7.83 2.11 5.07
CA PRO A 52 8.91 1.24 4.60
C PRO A 52 8.78 -0.17 5.21
N ILE A 53 9.08 -1.18 4.41
CA ILE A 53 9.10 -2.57 4.86
C ILE A 53 10.54 -2.99 5.14
N LYS A 54 10.82 -3.29 6.40
CA LYS A 54 12.16 -3.74 6.80
C LYS A 54 12.28 -5.26 6.68
N PRO A 55 13.38 -5.80 6.15
CA PRO A 55 13.62 -7.24 6.05
C PRO A 55 13.50 -8.01 7.37
N GLU A 56 13.76 -7.32 8.49
CA GLU A 56 13.72 -7.88 9.84
C GLU A 56 12.28 -8.06 10.34
N GLU A 57 11.33 -7.31 9.80
CA GLU A 57 9.93 -7.28 10.23
C GLU A 57 9.05 -8.26 9.45
N VAL A 58 9.62 -8.97 8.47
CA VAL A 58 8.90 -9.87 7.57
C VAL A 58 9.26 -11.34 7.82
N ASP A 59 8.32 -12.21 7.45
CA ASP A 59 8.54 -13.65 7.45
C ASP A 59 9.74 -14.04 6.60
N GLU A 60 10.41 -15.13 7.00
CA GLU A 60 11.59 -15.66 6.32
C GLU A 60 11.33 -15.95 4.83
N ALA A 61 10.09 -16.33 4.49
CA ALA A 61 9.66 -16.59 3.12
C ALA A 61 9.78 -15.38 2.18
N CYS A 62 9.73 -14.15 2.71
CA CYS A 62 9.83 -12.92 1.93
C CYS A 62 11.17 -12.19 2.10
N ARG A 63 11.89 -12.45 3.20
CA ARG A 63 13.12 -11.73 3.57
C ARG A 63 14.18 -11.72 2.47
N ALA A 64 14.42 -12.87 1.83
CA ALA A 64 15.43 -12.99 0.78
C ALA A 64 15.13 -12.07 -0.42
N CYS A 65 13.86 -11.97 -0.84
CA CYS A 65 13.45 -11.10 -1.94
C CYS A 65 13.64 -9.63 -1.60
N ILE A 66 13.35 -9.21 -0.36
CA ILE A 66 13.50 -7.82 0.07
C ILE A 66 14.98 -7.43 0.17
N GLN A 67 15.82 -8.32 0.70
CA GLN A 67 17.26 -8.06 0.81
C GLN A 67 17.95 -7.99 -0.56
N ALA A 68 17.41 -8.70 -1.56
CA ALA A 68 17.91 -8.66 -2.93
C ALA A 68 17.43 -7.42 -3.71
N GLU A 69 16.38 -6.74 -3.24
CA GLU A 69 15.86 -5.53 -3.89
C GLU A 69 16.81 -4.35 -3.61
N PRO A 70 17.36 -3.69 -4.66
CA PRO A 70 18.26 -2.56 -4.47
C PRO A 70 17.57 -1.31 -3.91
N GLU A 71 16.25 -1.19 -4.12
CA GLU A 71 15.46 -0.07 -3.64
C GLU A 71 14.61 -0.45 -2.41
N THR A 72 14.34 0.52 -1.53
CA THR A 72 13.45 0.26 -0.40
C THR A 72 12.03 -0.04 -0.90
N ILE A 73 11.46 -1.15 -0.43
CA ILE A 73 10.07 -1.50 -0.68
C ILE A 73 9.20 -0.79 0.35
N TYR A 74 8.15 -0.12 -0.13
CA TYR A 74 7.16 0.56 0.69
C TYR A 74 5.81 -0.12 0.58
N ALA A 75 5.10 -0.22 1.69
CA ALA A 75 3.67 -0.47 1.72
C ALA A 75 2.94 0.85 1.46
N VAL A 76 2.09 0.86 0.43
CA VAL A 76 1.28 2.01 0.02
C VAL A 76 -0.09 1.91 0.67
N TYR A 77 -0.41 2.93 1.46
CA TYR A 77 -1.70 3.11 2.08
C TYR A 77 -2.39 4.34 1.51
N THR A 78 -3.70 4.29 1.36
CA THR A 78 -4.50 5.44 0.92
C THR A 78 -5.67 5.69 1.84
N ARG A 79 -6.09 6.95 1.92
CA ARG A 79 -7.34 7.35 2.57
C ARG A 79 -8.00 8.44 1.72
N PRO A 80 -9.34 8.47 1.59
CA PRO A 80 -10.01 9.59 0.94
C PRO A 80 -9.63 10.90 1.63
N ARG A 81 -9.26 11.93 0.86
CA ARG A 81 -9.10 13.28 1.40
C ARG A 81 -10.49 13.75 1.83
N ARG A 82 -10.60 14.40 2.99
CA ARG A 82 -11.90 14.72 3.62
C ARG A 82 -12.83 15.65 2.82
N GLU A 83 -12.49 16.05 1.60
CA GLU A 83 -13.37 16.80 0.70
C GLU A 83 -13.12 16.30 -0.74
N GLY A 84 -14.14 15.68 -1.34
CA GLY A 84 -14.07 15.10 -2.69
C GLY A 84 -14.44 13.62 -2.73
N GLY A 85 -15.67 13.28 -2.28
CA GLY A 85 -16.26 11.99 -2.60
C GLY A 85 -16.37 11.88 -4.12
N LEU A 86 -15.84 10.80 -4.68
CA LEU A 86 -15.95 10.48 -6.09
C LEU A 86 -17.45 10.43 -6.42
N GLU A 87 -17.90 11.37 -7.25
CA GLU A 87 -19.25 11.47 -7.79
C GLU A 87 -19.66 10.13 -8.44
N GLU A 88 -20.56 9.39 -7.78
CA GLU A 88 -21.18 8.15 -8.26
C GLU A 88 -22.29 8.42 -9.30
N ASP A 89 -22.14 9.46 -10.13
CA ASP A 89 -23.19 9.93 -11.06
C ASP A 89 -22.81 9.82 -12.54
N LEU A 90 -21.72 9.12 -12.89
CA LEU A 90 -21.31 8.92 -14.29
C LEU A 90 -21.86 7.62 -14.89
N TYR A 91 -23.11 7.28 -14.60
CA TYR A 91 -23.85 6.20 -15.29
C TYR A 91 -25.37 6.43 -15.32
N GLU A 92 -25.82 7.65 -15.60
CA GLU A 92 -27.17 7.87 -16.13
C GLU A 92 -27.20 7.85 -17.67
#